data_AF-A0A1G3WNH9-F1
#
_entry.id   AF-A0A1G3WNH9-F1
#
_cell.length_a   1.000
_cell.length_b   1.000
_cell.length_c   1.000
_cell.angle_alpha   90.00
_cell.angle_beta   90.00
_cell.angle_gamma   90.00
#
_symmetry.space_group_name_H-M   'P 1'
#
loop_
_entity.id
_entity.type
_entity.pdbx_description
1 polymer ?
#
loop_
_entity_poly.entity_id
_entity_poly.type
_entity_poly.pdbx_seq_one_letter_code
_entity_poly.pdbx_strand_id
1 'polypeptide(L)'
;MFDSLMKFDRVTVLAYAAGQYADVMDMTSDAPEGVTNVLAVLAATALGRLSDARRILADSPSGCAESALGHIAKGNLDQLCGRLSDAFTEYEIGLHQALDEHLPDIVIYGRTWRNLALARFGDHAALDDLGRIAARSRTEGRKDEADRAEAFRAAGSVIVGRPISEESLQRASTFEPGMETLILASAMLSGQLADFDRFTDAVMRSEGVEGAPELIAQAIDRTGRTDLLWWVERHFKPYADFIAADDATIFPSLSDDPHMTPMDCARCDGRCCYDGVYVTEPEEERIRGFMKDHPGYFENVPEVFLEEGEWGFLFHGKRTIRVPHFYARPDFPRHFTQTKCVFALPSGECSLQKAATDNLYHPWKVKPELCWEFPLIGLFNDNAMSKPHYFGEPDPGFYDEDHPGYLSFMPCARVKPDGTSWKRMYRTEFLHYFKTKGIKR
;
A
#
# COMPACT_ATOMS: atom_id res chain seq x y z
N MET A 1 30.96 2.34 -5.03
CA MET A 1 30.08 3.49 -5.36
C MET A 1 28.75 3.36 -4.64
N PHE A 2 28.00 2.26 -4.79
CA PHE A 2 26.74 2.03 -4.04
C PHE A 2 26.92 1.83 -2.53
N ASP A 3 27.90 1.03 -2.08
CA ASP A 3 28.26 0.96 -0.64
C ASP A 3 28.65 2.33 -0.04
N SER A 4 29.13 3.25 -0.88
CA SER A 4 29.40 4.63 -0.47
C SER A 4 28.09 5.43 -0.40
N LEU A 5 27.23 5.33 -1.42
CA LEU A 5 25.89 5.97 -1.51
C LEU A 5 24.95 5.58 -0.36
N MET A 6 25.00 4.34 0.14
CA MET A 6 24.21 3.92 1.29
C MET A 6 24.77 4.46 2.61
N LYS A 7 26.10 4.61 2.74
CA LYS A 7 26.70 5.33 3.87
C LYS A 7 26.43 6.84 3.83
N PHE A 8 26.19 7.39 2.64
CA PHE A 8 25.73 8.77 2.49
C PHE A 8 24.35 8.96 3.12
N ASP A 9 23.46 7.97 3.19
CA ASP A 9 22.13 8.11 3.80
C ASP A 9 22.21 8.75 5.20
N ARG A 10 23.14 8.28 6.05
CA ARG A 10 23.30 8.84 7.40
C ARG A 10 23.87 10.27 7.42
N VAL A 11 24.93 10.54 6.67
CA VAL A 11 25.60 11.86 6.71
C VAL A 11 24.81 12.91 5.93
N THR A 12 24.22 12.50 4.82
CA THR A 12 23.32 13.31 3.98
C THR A 12 22.01 13.62 4.69
N VAL A 13 21.40 12.65 5.40
CA VAL A 13 20.21 12.91 6.23
C VAL A 13 20.56 13.87 7.37
N LEU A 14 21.69 13.71 8.05
CA LEU A 14 22.14 14.62 9.11
C LEU A 14 22.40 16.05 8.60
N ALA A 15 23.06 16.19 7.45
CA ALA A 15 23.29 17.50 6.81
C ALA A 15 21.96 18.14 6.34
N TYR A 16 21.04 17.37 5.78
CA TYR A 16 19.71 17.87 5.38
C TYR A 16 18.85 18.25 6.61
N ALA A 17 18.89 17.46 7.69
CA ALA A 17 18.16 17.69 8.94
C ALA A 17 18.64 18.95 9.69
N ALA A 18 19.91 19.31 9.52
CA ALA A 18 20.49 20.56 10.02
C ALA A 18 20.09 21.79 9.19
N GLY A 19 19.26 21.63 8.15
CA GLY A 19 18.93 22.71 7.21
C GLY A 19 20.08 23.08 6.27
N GLN A 20 21.13 22.26 6.21
CA GLN A 20 22.33 22.49 5.41
C GLN A 20 22.20 21.76 4.07
N TYR A 21 21.20 22.15 3.27
CA TYR A 21 21.07 21.67 1.89
C TYR A 21 22.37 21.90 1.09
N ALA A 22 23.07 22.99 1.37
CA ALA A 22 24.38 23.29 0.79
C ALA A 22 25.44 22.22 1.13
N ASP A 23 25.44 21.67 2.34
CA ASP A 23 26.45 20.69 2.77
C ASP A 23 26.18 19.31 2.16
N VAL A 24 24.92 18.94 1.93
CA VAL A 24 24.56 17.76 1.11
C VAL A 24 25.05 17.94 -0.33
N MET A 25 24.82 19.11 -0.93
CA MET A 25 25.29 19.42 -2.28
C MET A 25 26.83 19.44 -2.36
N ASP A 26 27.53 19.93 -1.33
CA ASP A 26 28.99 19.92 -1.24
C ASP A 26 29.54 18.49 -1.08
N MET A 27 28.90 17.67 -0.24
CA MET A 27 29.28 16.26 -0.06
C MET A 27 29.02 15.38 -1.30
N THR A 28 28.08 15.81 -2.14
CA THR A 28 27.73 15.14 -3.39
C THR A 28 28.26 15.90 -4.62
N SER A 29 29.15 16.87 -4.42
CA SER A 29 29.65 17.74 -5.50
C SER A 29 30.37 16.97 -6.61
N ASP A 30 30.93 15.79 -6.27
CA ASP A 30 31.55 14.86 -7.22
C ASP A 30 30.57 13.83 -7.82
N ALA A 31 29.32 13.77 -7.32
CA ALA A 31 28.31 12.87 -7.84
C ALA A 31 27.65 13.49 -9.10
N PRO A 32 27.22 12.67 -10.07
CA PRO A 32 26.40 13.15 -11.17
C PRO A 32 25.15 13.86 -10.61
N GLU A 33 24.80 15.02 -11.17
CA GLU A 33 23.68 15.86 -10.72
C GLU A 33 22.37 15.06 -10.49
N GLY A 34 22.11 14.06 -11.32
CA GLY A 34 20.96 13.17 -11.16
C GLY A 34 20.99 12.31 -9.90
N VAL A 35 22.15 11.85 -9.44
CA VAL A 35 22.26 11.04 -8.21
C VAL A 35 22.00 11.92 -6.99
N THR A 36 22.53 13.15 -6.99
CA THR A 36 22.35 14.11 -5.91
C THR A 36 20.87 14.44 -5.67
N ASN A 37 20.10 14.64 -6.74
CA ASN A 37 18.67 14.93 -6.61
C ASN A 37 17.88 13.75 -6.02
N VAL A 38 18.17 12.51 -6.43
CA VAL A 38 17.50 11.33 -5.85
C VAL A 38 17.79 11.20 -4.36
N LEU A 39 19.05 11.39 -3.95
CA LEU A 39 19.42 11.39 -2.53
C LEU A 39 18.73 12.50 -1.75
N ALA A 40 18.62 13.70 -2.34
CA ALA A 40 17.91 14.81 -1.72
C ALA A 40 16.40 14.53 -1.57
N VAL A 41 15.78 13.85 -2.54
CA VAL A 41 14.38 13.37 -2.43
C VAL A 41 14.24 12.36 -1.30
N LEU A 42 15.14 11.38 -1.21
CA LEU A 42 15.12 10.37 -0.14
C LEU A 42 15.31 11.00 1.24
N ALA A 43 16.27 11.92 1.39
CA ALA A 43 16.50 12.63 2.64
C ALA A 43 15.31 13.52 3.04
N ALA A 44 14.76 14.30 2.12
CA ALA A 44 13.57 15.11 2.37
C ALA A 44 12.37 14.24 2.80
N THR A 45 12.23 13.07 2.18
CA THR A 45 11.19 12.08 2.48
C THR A 45 11.37 11.48 3.88
N ALA A 46 12.59 11.08 4.24
CA ALA A 46 12.93 10.56 5.56
C ALA A 46 12.72 11.59 6.68
N LEU A 47 12.75 12.89 6.36
CA LEU A 47 12.52 13.98 7.30
C LEU A 47 11.09 14.52 7.31
N GLY A 48 10.18 13.94 6.52
CA GLY A 48 8.77 14.33 6.47
C GLY A 48 8.51 15.61 5.68
N ARG A 49 9.51 16.09 4.96
CA ARG A 49 9.46 17.29 4.11
C ARG A 49 8.97 16.93 2.71
N LEU A 50 7.77 16.35 2.63
CA LEU A 50 7.22 15.81 1.39
C LEU A 50 7.02 16.88 0.29
N SER A 51 6.74 18.13 0.68
CA SER A 51 6.68 19.27 -0.25
C SER A 51 8.02 19.53 -0.94
N ASP A 52 9.12 19.47 -0.19
CA ASP A 52 10.46 19.64 -0.73
C ASP A 52 10.84 18.46 -1.60
N ALA A 53 10.54 17.23 -1.16
CA ALA A 53 10.77 16.02 -1.95
C ALA A 53 10.08 16.09 -3.32
N ARG A 54 8.79 16.50 -3.36
CA ARG A 54 8.07 16.67 -4.64
C ARG A 54 8.66 17.78 -5.50
N ARG A 55 9.06 18.92 -4.91
CA ARG A 55 9.67 20.03 -5.64
C ARG A 55 11.00 19.61 -6.26
N ILE A 56 11.88 18.98 -5.49
CA ILE A 56 13.17 18.47 -5.98
C ILE A 56 12.95 17.48 -7.12
N LEU A 57 12.00 16.57 -6.99
CA LEU A 57 11.69 15.61 -8.04
C LEU A 57 11.12 16.28 -9.31
N ALA A 58 10.29 17.32 -9.17
CA ALA A 58 9.73 18.07 -10.29
C ALA A 58 10.79 18.94 -11.02
N ASP A 59 11.76 19.46 -10.27
CA ASP A 59 12.87 20.27 -10.80
C ASP A 59 14.01 19.40 -11.37
N SER A 60 13.96 18.08 -11.16
CA SER A 60 15.03 17.17 -11.58
C SER A 60 15.07 16.97 -13.10
N PRO A 61 16.26 16.90 -13.73
CA PRO A 61 16.40 16.52 -15.12
C PRO A 61 15.72 15.16 -15.40
N SER A 62 15.11 14.98 -16.58
CA SER A 62 14.32 13.77 -16.90
C SER A 62 15.07 12.45 -16.63
N GLY A 63 16.37 12.39 -16.94
CA GLY A 63 17.18 11.18 -16.71
C GLY A 63 17.39 10.78 -15.24
N CYS A 64 17.20 11.68 -14.28
CA CYS A 64 17.29 11.39 -12.85
C CYS A 64 16.07 10.57 -12.37
N ALA A 65 14.89 11.04 -12.75
CA ALA A 65 13.62 10.39 -12.43
C ALA A 65 13.43 9.05 -13.15
N GLU A 66 14.13 8.84 -14.27
CA GLU A 66 14.05 7.64 -15.11
C GLU A 66 14.97 6.49 -14.66
N SER A 67 15.86 6.73 -13.68
CA SER A 67 16.72 5.69 -13.11
C SER A 67 15.95 4.75 -12.18
N ALA A 68 16.46 3.52 -11.99
CA ALA A 68 15.85 2.55 -11.08
C ALA A 68 15.63 3.14 -9.67
N LEU A 69 16.67 3.75 -9.08
CA LEU A 69 16.57 4.39 -7.76
C LEU A 69 15.64 5.61 -7.78
N GLY A 70 15.59 6.37 -8.87
CA GLY A 70 14.67 7.50 -9.04
C GLY A 70 13.20 7.07 -8.97
N HIS A 71 12.85 6.00 -9.69
CA HIS A 71 11.54 5.37 -9.61
C HIS A 71 11.24 4.84 -8.20
N ILE A 72 12.18 4.16 -7.53
CA ILE A 72 11.98 3.71 -6.14
C ILE A 72 11.76 4.90 -5.19
N ALA A 73 12.54 5.97 -5.31
CA ALA A 73 12.41 7.16 -4.47
C ALA A 73 11.05 7.85 -4.67
N LYS A 74 10.58 7.95 -5.92
CA LYS A 74 9.24 8.44 -6.25
C LYS A 74 8.15 7.54 -5.67
N GLY A 75 8.33 6.22 -5.76
CA GLY A 75 7.44 5.24 -5.12
C GLY A 75 7.34 5.43 -3.61
N ASN A 76 8.46 5.68 -2.93
CA ASN A 76 8.50 5.96 -1.48
C ASN A 76 7.72 7.23 -1.13
N LEU A 77 7.93 8.30 -1.91
CA LEU A 77 7.20 9.54 -1.75
C LEU A 77 5.70 9.34 -1.95
N ASP A 78 5.29 8.68 -3.04
CA ASP A 78 3.89 8.41 -3.33
C ASP A 78 3.24 7.51 -2.26
N GLN A 79 3.95 6.50 -1.76
CA GLN A 79 3.47 5.64 -0.66
C GLN A 79 3.21 6.47 0.60
N LEU A 80 4.16 7.32 0.99
CA LEU A 80 4.03 8.19 2.15
C LEU A 80 2.90 9.20 1.96
N CYS A 81 2.65 9.64 0.73
CA CYS A 81 1.50 10.46 0.36
C CYS A 81 0.16 9.71 0.37
N GLY A 82 0.12 8.40 0.65
CA GLY A 82 -1.09 7.58 0.55
C GLY A 82 -1.54 7.29 -0.89
N ARG A 83 -0.66 7.50 -1.88
CA ARG A 83 -0.92 7.33 -3.32
C ARG A 83 -0.48 5.95 -3.80
N LEU A 84 -0.98 4.90 -3.15
CA LEU A 84 -0.45 3.54 -3.31
C LEU A 84 -0.46 3.03 -4.77
N SER A 85 -1.45 3.37 -5.58
CA SER A 85 -1.47 2.93 -7.00
C SER A 85 -0.37 3.61 -7.84
N ASP A 86 -0.11 4.90 -7.58
CA ASP A 86 1.02 5.58 -8.22
C ASP A 86 2.33 4.95 -7.73
N ALA A 87 2.47 4.73 -6.41
CA ALA A 87 3.65 4.10 -5.81
C ALA A 87 3.95 2.71 -6.39
N PHE A 88 2.94 1.85 -6.53
CA PHE A 88 3.12 0.52 -7.14
C PHE A 88 3.55 0.58 -8.60
N THR A 89 3.11 1.58 -9.35
CA THR A 89 3.59 1.77 -10.74
C THR A 89 5.09 2.07 -10.73
N GLU A 90 5.52 2.98 -9.87
CA GLU A 90 6.92 3.38 -9.78
C GLU A 90 7.80 2.23 -9.26
N TYR A 91 7.31 1.48 -8.28
CA TYR A 91 8.02 0.29 -7.80
C TYR A 91 8.15 -0.81 -8.87
N GLU A 92 7.11 -1.05 -9.67
CA GLU A 92 7.18 -2.01 -10.79
C GLU A 92 8.31 -1.60 -11.75
N ILE A 93 8.31 -0.34 -12.22
CA ILE A 93 9.32 0.15 -13.15
C ILE A 93 10.73 0.07 -12.54
N GLY A 94 10.91 0.66 -11.36
CA GLY A 94 12.21 0.76 -10.71
C GLY A 94 12.81 -0.60 -10.33
N LEU A 95 11.98 -1.56 -9.88
CA LEU A 95 12.46 -2.90 -9.53
C LEU A 95 12.84 -3.73 -10.75
N HIS A 96 12.06 -3.66 -11.84
CA HIS A 96 12.42 -4.36 -13.08
C HIS A 96 13.71 -3.80 -13.68
N GLN A 97 13.85 -2.48 -13.75
CA GLN A 97 15.11 -1.84 -14.17
C GLN A 97 16.30 -2.27 -13.27
N ALA A 98 16.14 -2.24 -11.94
CA ALA A 98 17.19 -2.65 -11.03
C ALA A 98 17.59 -4.13 -11.19
N LEU A 99 16.64 -5.00 -11.53
CA LEU A 99 16.92 -6.41 -11.83
C LEU A 99 17.70 -6.55 -13.15
N ASP A 100 17.27 -5.86 -14.20
CA ASP A 100 17.94 -5.88 -15.50
C ASP A 100 19.36 -5.32 -15.43
N GLU A 101 19.56 -4.27 -14.63
CA GLU A 101 20.85 -3.64 -14.38
C GLU A 101 21.71 -4.36 -13.31
N HIS A 102 21.19 -5.44 -12.71
CA HIS A 102 21.88 -6.22 -11.68
C HIS A 102 22.31 -5.38 -10.46
N LEU A 103 21.39 -4.58 -9.93
CA LEU A 103 21.59 -3.68 -8.78
C LEU A 103 20.94 -4.26 -7.50
N PRO A 104 21.56 -5.26 -6.83
CA PRO A 104 20.93 -6.00 -5.74
C PRO A 104 20.54 -5.13 -4.55
N ASP A 105 21.31 -4.08 -4.26
CA ASP A 105 21.06 -3.17 -3.14
C ASP A 105 19.77 -2.37 -3.37
N ILE A 106 19.55 -1.89 -4.60
CA ILE A 106 18.33 -1.20 -5.00
C ILE A 106 17.15 -2.15 -5.01
N VAL A 107 17.34 -3.40 -5.45
CA VAL A 107 16.28 -4.43 -5.40
C VAL A 107 15.84 -4.69 -3.96
N ILE A 108 16.78 -4.85 -3.02
CA ILE A 108 16.46 -5.07 -1.59
C ILE A 108 15.76 -3.84 -1.01
N TYR A 109 16.29 -2.64 -1.27
CA TYR A 109 15.71 -1.39 -0.79
C TYR A 109 14.28 -1.18 -1.31
N GLY A 110 14.10 -1.27 -2.63
CA GLY A 110 12.81 -1.11 -3.29
C GLY A 110 11.79 -2.17 -2.87
N ARG A 111 12.20 -3.44 -2.71
CA ARG A 111 11.31 -4.50 -2.21
C ARG A 111 10.90 -4.27 -0.77
N THR A 112 11.77 -3.73 0.07
CA THR A 112 11.46 -3.41 1.47
C THR A 112 10.34 -2.38 1.56
N TRP A 113 10.49 -1.26 0.83
CA TRP A 113 9.46 -0.23 0.76
C TRP A 113 8.17 -0.70 0.08
N ARG A 114 8.27 -1.40 -1.05
CA ARG A 114 7.11 -1.96 -1.74
C ARG A 114 6.30 -2.89 -0.83
N ASN A 115 6.94 -3.69 0.01
CA ASN A 115 6.21 -4.57 0.93
C ASN A 115 5.50 -3.80 2.06
N LEU A 116 6.05 -2.67 2.53
CA LEU A 116 5.30 -1.79 3.42
C LEU A 116 4.08 -1.19 2.72
N ALA A 117 4.22 -0.78 1.46
CA ALA A 117 3.10 -0.32 0.64
C ALA A 117 2.03 -1.43 0.44
N LEU A 118 2.46 -2.68 0.21
CA LEU A 118 1.56 -3.83 0.11
C LEU A 118 0.83 -4.12 1.43
N ALA A 119 1.51 -4.02 2.57
CA ALA A 119 0.85 -4.14 3.88
C ALA A 119 -0.21 -3.05 4.09
N ARG A 120 0.08 -1.79 3.70
CA ARG A 120 -0.91 -0.69 3.67
C ARG A 120 -2.07 -0.93 2.70
N PHE A 121 -1.81 -1.69 1.64
CA PHE A 121 -2.81 -2.14 0.67
C PHE A 121 -3.62 -3.35 1.18
N GLY A 122 -3.28 -3.93 2.34
CA GLY A 122 -3.97 -5.07 2.93
C GLY A 122 -3.43 -6.45 2.51
N ASP A 123 -2.24 -6.51 1.92
CA ASP A 123 -1.57 -7.77 1.59
C ASP A 123 -0.82 -8.32 2.82
N HIS A 124 -1.31 -9.41 3.38
CA HIS A 124 -0.74 -10.05 4.57
C HIS A 124 0.56 -10.81 4.26
N ALA A 125 0.76 -11.26 3.02
CA ALA A 125 1.94 -12.01 2.60
C ALA A 125 3.19 -11.11 2.56
N ALA A 126 3.00 -9.79 2.42
CA ALA A 126 4.08 -8.81 2.45
C ALA A 126 4.92 -8.85 3.75
N LEU A 127 4.31 -9.26 4.88
CA LEU A 127 5.04 -9.40 6.14
C LEU A 127 6.02 -10.58 6.13
N ASP A 128 5.64 -11.67 5.45
CA ASP A 128 6.51 -12.84 5.32
C ASP A 128 7.68 -12.53 4.39
N ASP A 129 7.44 -11.74 3.33
CA ASP A 129 8.50 -11.23 2.46
C ASP A 129 9.46 -10.30 3.19
N LEU A 130 8.96 -9.36 4.00
CA LEU A 130 9.83 -8.52 4.84
C LEU A 130 10.68 -9.36 5.80
N GLY A 131 10.12 -10.42 6.39
CA GLY A 131 10.87 -11.36 7.21
C GLY A 131 11.97 -12.10 6.43
N ARG A 132 11.67 -12.53 5.20
CA ARG A 132 12.66 -13.15 4.30
C ARG A 132 13.78 -12.19 3.93
N ILE A 133 13.45 -10.94 3.60
CA ILE A 133 14.42 -9.88 3.30
C ILE A 133 15.31 -9.63 4.52
N ALA A 134 14.72 -9.45 5.70
CA ALA A 134 15.46 -9.21 6.94
C ALA A 134 16.42 -10.37 7.29
N ALA A 135 15.97 -11.62 7.14
CA ALA A 135 16.80 -12.80 7.38
C ALA A 135 17.97 -12.87 6.38
N ARG A 136 17.67 -12.71 5.08
CA ARG A 136 18.69 -12.76 4.02
C ARG A 136 19.72 -11.64 4.17
N SER A 137 19.28 -10.39 4.35
CA SER A 137 20.18 -9.24 4.53
C SER A 137 21.12 -9.44 5.72
N ARG A 138 20.63 -10.02 6.84
CA ARG A 138 21.51 -10.41 7.96
C ARG A 138 22.58 -11.41 7.57
N THR A 139 22.20 -12.48 6.87
CA THR A 139 23.17 -13.51 6.44
C THR A 139 24.23 -12.96 5.48
N GLU A 140 23.89 -11.91 4.73
CA GLU A 140 24.77 -11.23 3.79
C GLU A 140 25.57 -10.07 4.42
N GLY A 141 25.43 -9.82 5.73
CA GLY A 141 26.14 -8.74 6.43
C GLY A 141 25.58 -7.33 6.18
N ARG A 142 24.39 -7.23 5.60
CA ARG A 142 23.65 -5.99 5.28
C ARG A 142 22.76 -5.59 6.45
N LYS A 143 23.38 -5.07 7.52
CA LYS A 143 22.69 -4.79 8.79
C LYS A 143 21.56 -3.78 8.62
N ASP A 144 21.80 -2.68 7.93
CA ASP A 144 20.85 -1.55 7.84
C ASP A 144 19.59 -1.97 7.06
N GLU A 145 19.75 -2.71 5.97
CA GLU A 145 18.64 -3.28 5.20
C GLU A 145 17.84 -4.31 6.00
N ALA A 146 18.52 -5.11 6.82
CA ALA A 146 17.86 -6.08 7.67
C ALA A 146 17.00 -5.41 8.74
N ASP A 147 17.56 -4.42 9.43
CA ASP A 147 16.88 -3.73 10.52
C ASP A 147 15.72 -2.88 9.97
N ARG A 148 15.88 -2.26 8.79
CA ARG A 148 14.80 -1.56 8.07
C ARG A 148 13.64 -2.51 7.73
N ALA A 149 13.94 -3.66 7.13
CA ALA A 149 12.92 -4.65 6.77
C ALA A 149 12.18 -5.18 8.00
N GLU A 150 12.89 -5.38 9.11
CA GLU A 150 12.28 -5.80 10.39
C GLU A 150 11.38 -4.71 10.98
N ALA A 151 11.80 -3.44 10.94
CA ALA A 151 11.00 -2.32 11.40
C ALA A 151 9.72 -2.13 10.56
N PHE A 152 9.84 -2.25 9.23
CA PHE A 152 8.69 -2.19 8.32
C PHE A 152 7.75 -3.39 8.51
N ARG A 153 8.28 -4.57 8.85
CA ARG A 153 7.48 -5.74 9.20
C ARG A 153 6.67 -5.49 10.47
N ALA A 154 7.25 -4.87 11.49
CA ALA A 154 6.55 -4.51 12.72
C ALA A 154 5.42 -3.49 12.45
N ALA A 155 5.70 -2.44 11.68
CA ALA A 155 4.70 -1.46 11.26
C ALA A 155 3.57 -2.10 10.44
N GLY A 156 3.93 -2.91 9.45
CA GLY A 156 2.99 -3.67 8.63
C GLY A 156 2.12 -4.61 9.48
N SER A 157 2.68 -5.25 10.51
CA SER A 157 1.93 -6.11 11.43
C SER A 157 0.80 -5.35 12.11
N VAL A 158 1.04 -4.13 12.60
CA VAL A 158 -0.02 -3.29 13.18
C VAL A 158 -1.07 -2.92 12.13
N ILE A 159 -0.63 -2.51 10.94
CA ILE A 159 -1.51 -2.11 9.84
C ILE A 159 -2.51 -3.23 9.47
N VAL A 160 -2.05 -4.48 9.36
CA VAL A 160 -2.92 -5.61 9.01
C VAL A 160 -3.53 -6.32 10.24
N GLY A 161 -3.22 -5.86 11.45
CA GLY A 161 -3.74 -6.40 12.70
C GLY A 161 -3.18 -7.78 13.07
N ARG A 162 -1.88 -8.01 12.85
CA ARG A 162 -1.12 -9.18 13.28
C ARG A 162 -0.18 -8.82 14.45
N PRO A 163 0.14 -9.77 15.33
CA PRO A 163 1.13 -9.55 16.38
C PRO A 163 2.53 -9.37 15.77
N ILE A 164 3.31 -8.50 16.40
CA ILE A 164 4.73 -8.30 16.10
C ILE A 164 5.52 -9.49 16.67
N SER A 165 6.57 -9.91 15.97
CA SER A 165 7.39 -11.03 16.43
C SER A 165 8.20 -10.66 17.68
N GLU A 166 8.29 -11.61 18.62
CA GLU A 166 9.08 -11.44 19.85
C GLU A 166 10.56 -11.16 19.55
N GLU A 167 11.09 -11.77 18.50
CA GLU A 167 12.46 -11.52 18.02
C GLU A 167 12.67 -10.05 17.62
N SER A 168 11.70 -9.44 16.93
CA SER A 168 11.76 -8.02 16.55
C SER A 168 11.85 -7.12 17.79
N LEU A 169 11.04 -7.41 18.82
CA LEU A 169 10.97 -6.62 20.07
C LEU A 169 12.27 -6.72 20.89
N GLN A 170 12.83 -7.92 20.99
CA GLN A 170 14.08 -8.18 21.71
C GLN A 170 15.26 -7.49 21.04
N ARG A 171 15.28 -7.47 19.69
CA ARG A 171 16.38 -6.85 18.92
C ARG A 171 16.24 -5.34 18.75
N ALA A 172 15.07 -4.74 19.00
CA ALA A 172 14.81 -3.34 18.67
C ALA A 172 15.86 -2.35 19.23
N SER A 173 16.42 -2.59 20.42
CA SER A 173 17.46 -1.71 21.01
C SER A 173 18.83 -1.77 20.32
N THR A 174 19.00 -2.68 19.35
CA THR A 174 20.22 -2.79 18.54
C THR A 174 20.11 -2.06 17.20
N PHE A 175 18.94 -1.48 16.92
CA PHE A 175 18.62 -0.83 15.65
C PHE A 175 18.93 0.66 15.75
N GLU A 176 19.00 1.34 14.59
CA GLU A 176 19.11 2.80 14.59
C GLU A 176 17.86 3.43 15.24
N PRO A 177 17.97 4.58 15.92
CA PRO A 177 16.90 5.11 16.77
C PRO A 177 15.53 5.27 16.09
N GLY A 178 15.48 5.66 14.81
CA GLY A 178 14.22 5.76 14.06
C GLY A 178 13.53 4.40 13.87
N MET A 179 14.30 3.35 13.58
CA MET A 179 13.79 1.98 13.42
C MET A 179 13.38 1.37 14.76
N GLU A 180 14.16 1.59 15.82
CA GLU A 180 13.79 1.23 17.19
C GLU A 180 12.45 1.87 17.56
N THR A 181 12.33 3.19 17.34
CA THR A 181 11.11 3.96 17.62
C THR A 181 9.90 3.40 16.90
N LEU A 182 10.02 3.07 15.61
CA LEU A 182 8.93 2.50 14.82
C LEU A 182 8.46 1.14 15.35
N ILE A 183 9.40 0.26 15.76
CA ILE A 183 9.06 -1.05 16.34
C ILE A 183 8.36 -0.89 17.68
N LEU A 184 8.88 -0.05 18.56
CA LEU A 184 8.30 0.18 19.88
C LEU A 184 6.92 0.85 19.78
N ALA A 185 6.76 1.85 18.91
CA ALA A 185 5.46 2.44 18.59
C ALA A 185 4.47 1.38 18.12
N SER A 186 4.90 0.52 17.19
CA SER A 186 4.07 -0.56 16.68
C SER A 186 3.64 -1.51 17.80
N ALA A 187 4.58 -1.89 18.68
CA ALA A 187 4.32 -2.78 19.81
C ALA A 187 3.37 -2.18 20.86
N MET A 188 3.45 -0.87 21.10
CA MET A 188 2.50 -0.18 21.96
C MET A 188 1.10 -0.15 21.34
N LEU A 189 1.01 0.11 20.03
CA LEU A 189 -0.27 0.16 19.34
C LEU A 189 -0.96 -1.20 19.29
N SER A 190 -0.20 -2.30 19.19
CA SER A 190 -0.70 -3.67 19.28
C SER A 190 -0.92 -4.18 20.71
N GLY A 191 -0.55 -3.40 21.74
CA GLY A 191 -0.68 -3.80 23.15
C GLY A 191 0.37 -4.82 23.62
N GLN A 192 1.45 -5.02 22.85
CA GLN A 192 2.58 -5.90 23.19
C GLN A 192 3.69 -5.21 24.00
N LEU A 193 3.66 -3.88 24.12
CA LEU A 193 4.60 -3.11 24.93
C LEU A 193 3.87 -2.22 25.93
N ALA A 194 4.21 -2.36 27.21
CA ALA A 194 3.73 -1.50 28.29
C ALA A 194 4.81 -0.53 28.83
N ASP A 195 6.06 -0.69 28.39
CA ASP A 195 7.20 0.14 28.80
C ASP A 195 7.26 1.44 27.99
N PHE A 196 6.64 2.48 28.53
CA PHE A 196 6.63 3.81 27.93
C PHE A 196 7.99 4.52 28.01
N ASP A 197 8.84 4.18 28.98
CA ASP A 197 10.12 4.86 29.18
C ASP A 197 11.11 4.47 28.09
N ARG A 198 11.17 3.17 27.74
CA ARG A 198 11.97 2.71 26.61
C ARG A 198 11.53 3.37 25.29
N PHE A 199 10.23 3.48 25.05
CA PHE A 199 9.72 4.18 23.87
C PHE A 199 10.09 5.67 23.88
N THR A 200 9.94 6.33 25.03
CA THR A 200 10.29 7.75 25.18
C THR A 200 11.77 7.98 24.86
N ASP A 201 12.68 7.16 25.42
CA ASP A 201 14.11 7.28 25.14
C ASP A 201 14.43 7.11 23.64
N ALA A 202 13.80 6.13 22.98
CA ALA A 202 13.99 5.93 21.55
C ALA A 202 13.51 7.14 20.73
N VAL A 203 12.32 7.69 21.03
CA VAL A 203 11.80 8.90 20.36
C VAL A 203 12.75 10.08 20.54
N MET A 204 13.29 10.26 21.75
CA MET A 204 14.24 11.34 22.07
C MET A 204 15.55 11.27 21.29
N ARG A 205 15.94 10.06 20.85
CA ARG A 205 17.14 9.82 20.02
C ARG A 205 16.83 9.77 18.52
N SER A 206 15.56 9.75 18.14
CA SER A 206 15.14 9.61 16.74
C SER A 206 15.08 10.95 16.01
N GLU A 207 15.51 10.94 14.76
CA GLU A 207 15.45 12.09 13.86
C GLU A 207 14.76 11.66 12.56
N GLY A 208 13.50 12.06 12.35
CA GLY A 208 12.76 11.78 11.11
C GLY A 208 11.61 10.78 11.24
N VAL A 209 11.10 10.35 10.09
CA VAL A 209 9.76 9.74 9.89
C VAL A 209 9.77 8.54 8.93
N GLU A 210 10.87 7.81 8.83
CA GLU A 210 10.97 6.71 7.86
C GLU A 210 9.87 5.64 8.08
N GLY A 211 9.26 5.17 6.98
CA GLY A 211 8.26 4.11 6.99
C GLY A 211 6.83 4.59 7.28
N ALA A 212 6.41 4.50 8.55
CA ALA A 212 5.02 4.72 8.97
C ALA A 212 4.92 5.70 10.16
N PRO A 213 5.20 6.99 9.95
CA PRO A 213 5.31 7.96 11.04
C PRO A 213 3.99 8.24 11.75
N GLU A 214 2.85 7.99 11.11
CA GLU A 214 1.55 8.07 11.75
C GLU A 214 1.42 7.09 12.93
N LEU A 215 2.13 5.95 12.91
CA LEU A 215 2.13 5.01 14.04
C LEU A 215 2.92 5.57 15.22
N ILE A 216 4.04 6.26 14.96
CA ILE A 216 4.84 6.90 16.01
C ILE A 216 4.04 8.03 16.65
N ALA A 217 3.40 8.88 15.85
CA ALA A 217 2.56 9.97 16.36
C ALA A 217 1.39 9.45 17.20
N GLN A 218 0.71 8.38 16.76
CA GLN A 218 -0.35 7.74 17.54
C GLN A 218 0.18 7.12 18.85
N ALA A 219 1.36 6.52 18.84
CA ALA A 219 1.98 5.98 20.05
C ALA A 219 2.35 7.09 21.04
N ILE A 220 2.89 8.23 20.56
CA ILE A 220 3.16 9.42 21.38
C ILE A 220 1.86 9.93 22.01
N ASP A 221 0.78 10.08 21.23
CA ASP A 221 -0.53 10.54 21.75
C ASP A 221 -1.04 9.63 22.89
N ARG A 222 -0.94 8.31 22.72
CA ARG A 222 -1.33 7.33 23.76
C ARG A 222 -0.53 7.44 25.06
N THR A 223 0.68 7.99 25.03
CA THR A 223 1.47 8.18 26.26
C THR A 223 0.96 9.32 27.13
N GLY A 224 0.24 10.29 26.53
CA GLY A 224 -0.14 11.55 27.20
C GLY A 224 1.05 12.44 27.59
N ARG A 225 2.27 12.15 27.11
CA ARG A 225 3.49 12.88 27.46
C ARG A 225 3.68 14.13 26.61
N THR A 226 3.66 15.29 27.26
CA THR A 226 3.85 16.59 26.58
C THR A 226 5.30 16.83 26.14
N ASP A 227 6.27 16.21 26.80
CA ASP A 227 7.70 16.34 26.47
C ASP A 227 8.09 15.62 25.17
N LEU A 228 7.18 14.85 24.55
CA LEU A 228 7.37 14.24 23.23
C LEU A 228 6.69 15.04 22.11
N LEU A 229 5.92 16.09 22.43
CA LEU A 229 5.21 16.88 21.42
C LEU A 229 6.16 17.62 20.47
N TRP A 230 7.40 17.92 20.89
CA TRP A 230 8.39 18.52 19.98
C TRP A 230 8.66 17.61 18.78
N TRP A 231 8.65 16.29 18.95
CA TRP A 231 8.89 15.35 17.86
C TRP A 231 7.74 15.40 16.87
N VAL A 232 6.50 15.42 17.39
CA VAL A 232 5.29 15.55 16.57
C VAL A 232 5.33 16.86 15.79
N GLU A 233 5.58 17.99 16.44
CA GLU A 233 5.63 19.31 15.80
C GLU A 233 6.76 19.42 14.76
N ARG A 234 7.94 18.85 15.06
CA ARG A 234 9.12 18.97 14.18
C ARG A 234 9.07 18.01 12.99
N HIS A 235 8.67 16.76 13.22
CA HIS A 235 8.83 15.67 12.25
C HIS A 235 7.51 15.22 11.64
N PHE A 236 6.45 15.07 12.44
CA PHE A 236 5.18 14.56 11.95
C PHE A 236 4.25 15.64 11.39
N LYS A 237 4.20 16.82 11.99
CA LYS A 237 3.29 17.89 11.59
C LYS A 237 3.51 18.36 10.14
N PRO A 238 4.75 18.59 9.65
CA PRO A 238 4.98 18.94 8.25
C PRO A 238 4.47 17.86 7.29
N TYR A 239 4.64 16.58 7.65
CA TYR A 239 4.10 15.44 6.93
C TYR A 239 2.56 15.49 6.93
N ALA A 240 1.92 15.59 8.10
CA ALA A 240 0.46 15.58 8.23
C ALA A 240 -0.20 16.78 7.52
N ASP A 241 0.38 17.98 7.63
CA ASP A 241 -0.11 19.18 6.96
C ASP A 241 -0.01 19.02 5.42
N PHE A 242 1.07 18.40 4.93
CA PHE A 242 1.20 18.07 3.51
C PHE A 242 0.14 17.07 3.05
N ILE A 243 -0.10 15.99 3.78
CA ILE A 243 -1.13 15.00 3.44
C ILE A 243 -2.51 15.65 3.42
N ALA A 244 -2.83 16.48 4.42
CA ALA A 244 -4.09 17.19 4.47
C ALA A 244 -4.28 18.14 3.28
N ALA A 245 -3.23 18.87 2.87
CA ALA A 245 -3.25 19.72 1.69
C ALA A 245 -3.40 18.91 0.38
N ASP A 246 -2.65 17.81 0.24
CA ASP A 246 -2.73 16.90 -0.90
C ASP A 246 -4.15 16.30 -1.01
N ASP A 247 -4.73 15.83 0.09
CA ASP A 247 -6.12 15.32 0.16
C ASP A 247 -7.17 16.35 -0.29
N ALA A 248 -7.01 17.60 0.12
CA ALA A 248 -7.92 18.68 -0.24
C ALA A 248 -7.88 18.97 -1.75
N THR A 249 -6.75 18.70 -2.40
CA THR A 249 -6.56 18.93 -3.84
C THR A 249 -6.80 17.69 -4.70
N ILE A 250 -6.68 16.50 -4.13
CA ILE A 250 -6.91 15.23 -4.82
C ILE A 250 -8.42 15.02 -4.86
N PHE A 251 -9.02 15.09 -6.04
CA PHE A 251 -10.47 14.96 -6.25
C PHE A 251 -11.29 16.05 -5.53
N PRO A 252 -11.08 17.34 -5.87
CA PRO A 252 -11.75 18.46 -5.21
C PRO A 252 -13.25 18.52 -5.51
N SER A 253 -13.70 17.80 -6.55
CA SER A 253 -15.10 17.71 -6.96
C SER A 253 -15.90 16.61 -6.27
N LEU A 254 -15.25 15.69 -5.53
CA LEU A 254 -15.94 14.60 -4.84
C LEU A 254 -16.26 14.99 -3.39
N SER A 255 -17.43 14.57 -2.93
CA SER A 255 -17.86 14.72 -1.52
C SER A 255 -16.96 13.89 -0.58
N ASP A 256 -16.80 14.31 0.66
CA ASP A 256 -16.25 13.46 1.73
C ASP A 256 -17.29 12.47 2.28
N ASP A 257 -18.58 12.74 2.10
CA ASP A 257 -19.64 11.81 2.49
C ASP A 257 -19.95 10.77 1.41
N PRO A 258 -20.28 9.53 1.80
CA PRO A 258 -20.42 9.04 3.17
C PRO A 258 -19.08 8.68 3.83
N HIS A 259 -19.11 8.56 5.16
CA HIS A 259 -18.02 8.02 5.96
C HIS A 259 -18.16 6.51 6.12
N MET A 260 -17.15 5.75 5.72
CA MET A 260 -17.17 4.30 5.59
C MET A 260 -16.44 3.63 6.76
N THR A 261 -16.86 2.40 7.07
CA THR A 261 -16.13 1.55 8.00
C THR A 261 -14.84 1.06 7.33
N PRO A 262 -13.65 1.27 7.93
CA PRO A 262 -12.42 0.68 7.42
C PRO A 262 -12.58 -0.84 7.30
N MET A 263 -12.26 -1.39 6.14
CA MET A 263 -12.41 -2.82 5.87
C MET A 263 -11.11 -3.40 5.30
N ASP A 264 -10.79 -4.61 5.76
CA ASP A 264 -9.71 -5.43 5.24
C ASP A 264 -10.32 -6.57 4.41
N CYS A 265 -9.93 -6.70 3.14
CA CYS A 265 -10.41 -7.78 2.25
C CYS A 265 -10.15 -9.17 2.83
N ALA A 266 -9.06 -9.37 3.59
CA ALA A 266 -8.78 -10.63 4.27
C ALA A 266 -9.84 -10.97 5.33
N ARG A 267 -10.59 -9.97 5.83
CA ARG A 267 -11.66 -10.13 6.82
C ARG A 267 -13.05 -10.24 6.19
N CYS A 268 -13.19 -10.10 4.87
CA CYS A 268 -14.48 -10.18 4.18
C CYS A 268 -14.79 -11.55 3.57
N ASP A 269 -13.91 -12.54 3.78
CA ASP A 269 -13.91 -13.88 3.15
C ASP A 269 -13.91 -13.83 1.62
N GLY A 270 -13.47 -12.72 1.02
CA GLY A 270 -13.54 -12.52 -0.43
C GLY A 270 -14.97 -12.58 -0.98
N ARG A 271 -15.98 -12.15 -0.20
CA ARG A 271 -17.41 -12.24 -0.57
C ARG A 271 -17.74 -11.62 -1.93
N CYS A 272 -16.99 -10.61 -2.38
CA CYS A 272 -17.19 -10.01 -3.69
C CYS A 272 -16.89 -10.96 -4.86
N CYS A 273 -16.20 -12.08 -4.60
CA CYS A 273 -15.88 -13.10 -5.59
C CYS A 273 -17.00 -14.15 -5.74
N TYR A 274 -18.11 -14.08 -5.00
CA TYR A 274 -19.07 -15.20 -4.92
C TYR A 274 -19.67 -15.60 -6.28
N ASP A 275 -19.92 -14.63 -7.15
CA ASP A 275 -20.52 -14.82 -8.47
C ASP A 275 -19.51 -14.77 -9.64
N GLY A 276 -18.21 -14.78 -9.34
CA GLY A 276 -17.20 -14.55 -10.36
C GLY A 276 -17.14 -13.09 -10.80
N VAL A 277 -16.55 -12.83 -11.97
CA VAL A 277 -16.45 -11.49 -12.55
C VAL A 277 -16.59 -11.58 -14.07
N TYR A 278 -17.31 -10.64 -14.68
CA TYR A 278 -17.40 -10.52 -16.13
C TYR A 278 -16.07 -10.02 -16.70
N VAL A 279 -15.67 -10.60 -17.83
CA VAL A 279 -14.35 -10.37 -18.42
C VAL A 279 -14.53 -10.05 -19.90
N THR A 280 -13.94 -8.95 -20.35
CA THR A 280 -13.90 -8.60 -21.78
C THR A 280 -12.89 -9.48 -22.53
N GLU A 281 -13.03 -9.58 -23.85
CA GLU A 281 -12.09 -10.37 -24.67
C GLU A 281 -10.61 -9.94 -24.49
N PRO A 282 -10.26 -8.63 -24.47
CA PRO A 282 -8.88 -8.21 -24.19
C PRO A 282 -8.38 -8.61 -22.80
N GLU A 283 -9.26 -8.61 -21.79
CA GLU A 283 -8.90 -9.04 -20.46
C GLU A 283 -8.71 -10.56 -20.38
N GLU A 284 -9.53 -11.33 -21.08
CA GLU A 284 -9.38 -12.79 -21.21
C GLU A 284 -8.00 -13.12 -21.81
N GLU A 285 -7.63 -12.47 -22.91
CA GLU A 285 -6.32 -12.68 -23.56
C GLU A 285 -5.16 -12.32 -22.61
N ARG A 286 -5.25 -11.17 -21.93
CA ARG A 286 -4.24 -10.73 -20.95
C ARG A 286 -4.10 -11.75 -19.81
N ILE A 287 -5.20 -12.24 -19.26
CA ILE A 287 -5.20 -13.24 -18.18
C ILE A 287 -4.60 -14.56 -18.67
N ARG A 288 -4.97 -15.04 -19.86
CA ARG A 288 -4.40 -16.26 -20.46
C ARG A 288 -2.89 -16.15 -20.64
N GLY A 289 -2.41 -15.03 -21.18
CA GLY A 289 -0.98 -14.76 -21.32
C GLY A 289 -0.25 -14.82 -19.98
N PHE A 290 -0.79 -14.12 -18.99
CA PHE A 290 -0.20 -14.08 -17.66
C PHE A 290 -0.20 -15.44 -16.94
N MET A 291 -1.27 -16.23 -17.10
CA MET A 291 -1.33 -17.60 -16.56
C MET A 291 -0.28 -18.51 -17.18
N LYS A 292 -0.04 -18.36 -18.50
CA LYS A 292 0.98 -19.12 -19.22
C LYS A 292 2.39 -18.79 -18.74
N ASP A 293 2.66 -17.53 -18.43
CA ASP A 293 3.97 -17.07 -17.97
C ASP A 293 4.24 -17.42 -16.50
N HIS A 294 3.17 -17.64 -15.71
CA HIS A 294 3.25 -17.90 -14.27
C HIS A 294 2.41 -19.12 -13.81
N PRO A 295 2.58 -20.32 -14.40
CA PRO A 295 1.65 -21.45 -14.23
C PRO A 295 1.53 -21.95 -12.78
N GLY A 296 2.60 -21.82 -11.97
CA GLY A 296 2.60 -22.27 -10.57
C GLY A 296 1.59 -21.57 -9.66
N TYR A 297 1.09 -20.39 -10.05
CA TYR A 297 0.04 -19.69 -9.30
C TYR A 297 -1.37 -20.15 -9.67
N PHE A 298 -1.51 -20.92 -10.75
CA PHE A 298 -2.78 -21.24 -11.40
C PHE A 298 -2.99 -22.76 -11.53
N GLU A 299 -2.29 -23.58 -10.75
CA GLU A 299 -2.40 -25.05 -10.80
C GLU A 299 -3.85 -25.55 -10.59
N ASN A 300 -4.65 -24.80 -9.83
CA ASN A 300 -6.06 -25.11 -9.55
C ASN A 300 -7.05 -24.40 -10.49
N VAL A 301 -6.56 -23.61 -11.45
CA VAL A 301 -7.39 -22.89 -12.41
C VAL A 301 -7.43 -23.68 -13.71
N PRO A 302 -8.61 -24.09 -14.21
CA PRO A 302 -8.73 -24.79 -15.47
C PRO A 302 -8.30 -23.91 -16.66
N GLU A 303 -7.82 -24.53 -17.74
CA GLU A 303 -7.45 -23.82 -18.97
C GLU A 303 -8.63 -23.01 -19.53
N VAL A 304 -9.84 -23.56 -19.46
CA VAL A 304 -11.08 -22.81 -19.68
C VAL A 304 -11.56 -22.31 -18.32
N PHE A 305 -11.30 -21.03 -18.02
CA PHE A 305 -11.66 -20.40 -16.74
C PHE A 305 -12.87 -19.45 -16.85
N LEU A 306 -13.50 -19.38 -18.03
CA LEU A 306 -14.70 -18.58 -18.26
C LEU A 306 -15.92 -19.47 -18.55
N GLU A 307 -17.10 -19.00 -18.14
CA GLU A 307 -18.41 -19.56 -18.45
C GLU A 307 -19.33 -18.45 -19.00
N GLU A 308 -20.40 -18.84 -19.71
CA GLU A 308 -21.47 -17.91 -20.02
C GLU A 308 -22.20 -17.53 -18.73
N GLY A 309 -22.23 -16.24 -18.44
CA GLY A 309 -22.85 -15.64 -17.27
C GLY A 309 -24.07 -14.82 -17.64
N GLU A 310 -25.07 -14.88 -16.77
CA GLU A 310 -26.22 -14.00 -16.78
C GLU A 310 -26.44 -13.49 -15.35
N TRP A 311 -26.54 -12.17 -15.21
CA TRP A 311 -26.94 -11.50 -13.98
C TRP A 311 -28.25 -10.77 -14.22
N GLY A 312 -29.35 -11.54 -14.18
CA GLY A 312 -30.68 -11.03 -14.53
C GLY A 312 -30.65 -10.39 -15.92
N PHE A 313 -31.28 -9.21 -16.05
CA PHE A 313 -31.28 -8.42 -17.29
C PHE A 313 -30.12 -7.40 -17.37
N LEU A 314 -29.26 -7.33 -16.35
CA LEU A 314 -28.25 -6.27 -16.24
C LEU A 314 -26.96 -6.61 -17.00
N PHE A 315 -26.53 -7.86 -16.93
CA PHE A 315 -25.29 -8.31 -17.56
C PHE A 315 -25.46 -9.67 -18.22
N HIS A 316 -24.97 -9.76 -19.45
CA HIS A 316 -24.83 -11.01 -20.20
C HIS A 316 -23.42 -11.04 -20.81
N GLY A 317 -22.79 -12.21 -20.80
CA GLY A 317 -21.51 -12.44 -21.45
C GLY A 317 -20.61 -13.38 -20.66
N LYS A 318 -19.33 -13.42 -21.03
CA LYS A 318 -18.37 -14.29 -20.35
C LYS A 318 -18.04 -13.76 -18.96
N ARG A 319 -18.12 -14.65 -17.96
CA ARG A 319 -17.61 -14.40 -16.61
C ARG A 319 -16.70 -15.53 -16.17
N THR A 320 -15.92 -15.30 -15.12
CA THR A 320 -15.08 -16.35 -14.52
C THR A 320 -15.93 -17.49 -13.95
N ILE A 321 -15.44 -18.72 -14.10
CA ILE A 321 -16.06 -19.91 -13.53
C ILE A 321 -16.23 -19.75 -12.02
N ARG A 322 -17.37 -20.24 -11.54
CA ARG A 322 -17.71 -20.31 -10.12
C ARG A 322 -17.48 -21.72 -9.61
N VAL A 323 -16.65 -21.87 -8.58
CA VAL A 323 -16.39 -23.15 -7.93
C VAL A 323 -17.14 -23.21 -6.59
N PRO A 324 -17.61 -24.38 -6.14
CA PRO A 324 -18.25 -24.52 -4.83
C PRO A 324 -17.36 -24.01 -3.69
N HIS A 325 -17.93 -23.24 -2.77
CA HIS A 325 -17.23 -22.74 -1.59
C HIS A 325 -18.20 -22.48 -0.45
N PHE A 326 -17.83 -22.94 0.74
CA PHE A 326 -18.62 -22.74 1.94
C PHE A 326 -18.10 -21.52 2.73
N TYR A 327 -18.88 -20.45 2.75
CA TYR A 327 -18.60 -19.28 3.58
C TYR A 327 -19.00 -19.56 5.02
N ALA A 328 -18.02 -19.58 5.93
CA ALA A 328 -18.26 -19.95 7.33
C ALA A 328 -18.94 -18.85 8.15
N ARG A 329 -18.95 -17.61 7.66
CA ARG A 329 -19.48 -16.46 8.40
C ARG A 329 -21.00 -16.51 8.55
N PRO A 330 -21.54 -16.33 9.77
CA PRO A 330 -22.98 -16.29 10.01
C PRO A 330 -23.71 -15.15 9.28
N ASP A 331 -22.98 -14.08 8.94
CA ASP A 331 -23.51 -12.90 8.24
C ASP A 331 -23.36 -12.98 6.71
N PHE A 332 -23.05 -14.16 6.15
CA PHE A 332 -23.06 -14.38 4.71
C PHE A 332 -24.51 -14.31 4.18
N PRO A 333 -24.80 -13.53 3.12
CA PRO A 333 -26.17 -13.29 2.70
C PRO A 333 -26.80 -14.57 2.15
N ARG A 334 -28.02 -14.87 2.58
CA ARG A 334 -28.69 -16.14 2.23
C ARG A 334 -28.99 -16.26 0.74
N HIS A 335 -29.18 -15.14 0.06
CA HIS A 335 -29.44 -15.07 -1.38
C HIS A 335 -28.16 -15.17 -2.23
N PHE A 336 -26.98 -15.12 -1.62
CA PHE A 336 -25.73 -15.38 -2.33
C PHE A 336 -25.51 -16.89 -2.44
N THR A 337 -25.05 -17.32 -3.61
CA THR A 337 -24.65 -18.70 -3.83
C THR A 337 -23.39 -19.05 -3.04
N GLN A 338 -23.31 -20.29 -2.56
CA GLN A 338 -22.13 -20.86 -1.89
C GLN A 338 -21.06 -21.24 -2.93
N THR A 339 -20.60 -20.22 -3.65
CA THR A 339 -19.61 -20.33 -4.72
C THR A 339 -18.57 -19.23 -4.60
N LYS A 340 -17.44 -19.40 -5.28
CA LYS A 340 -16.42 -18.35 -5.43
C LYS A 340 -15.80 -18.39 -6.81
N CYS A 341 -15.27 -17.26 -7.24
CA CYS A 341 -14.47 -17.13 -8.45
C CYS A 341 -13.34 -18.17 -8.46
N VAL A 342 -13.08 -18.77 -9.62
CA VAL A 342 -12.03 -19.79 -9.81
C VAL A 342 -10.61 -19.27 -9.47
N PHE A 343 -10.39 -17.96 -9.52
CA PHE A 343 -9.15 -17.31 -9.10
C PHE A 343 -9.06 -17.03 -7.59
N ALA A 344 -10.08 -17.33 -6.79
CA ALA A 344 -10.06 -17.07 -5.35
C ALA A 344 -9.32 -18.18 -4.60
N LEU A 345 -8.25 -17.80 -3.90
CA LEU A 345 -7.46 -18.69 -3.05
C LEU A 345 -8.23 -19.07 -1.77
N PRO A 346 -7.87 -20.18 -1.09
CA PRO A 346 -8.48 -20.55 0.19
C PRO A 346 -8.35 -19.47 1.28
N SER A 347 -7.32 -18.63 1.21
CA SER A 347 -7.09 -17.49 2.11
C SER A 347 -8.05 -16.31 1.88
N GLY A 348 -8.88 -16.34 0.85
CA GLY A 348 -9.73 -15.21 0.43
C GLY A 348 -9.03 -14.23 -0.52
N GLU A 349 -7.73 -14.40 -0.76
CA GLU A 349 -6.95 -13.61 -1.71
C GLU A 349 -7.26 -14.00 -3.17
N CYS A 350 -6.89 -13.14 -4.12
CA CYS A 350 -7.02 -13.42 -5.55
C CYS A 350 -5.68 -13.91 -6.12
N SER A 351 -5.67 -15.06 -6.80
CA SER A 351 -4.44 -15.62 -7.39
C SER A 351 -3.84 -14.74 -8.48
N LEU A 352 -4.65 -14.00 -9.25
CA LEU A 352 -4.15 -13.01 -10.22
C LEU A 352 -3.38 -11.87 -9.54
N GLN A 353 -3.96 -11.33 -8.45
CA GLN A 353 -3.32 -10.28 -7.68
C GLN A 353 -2.05 -10.79 -6.99
N LYS A 354 -2.12 -11.97 -6.36
CA LYS A 354 -0.97 -12.60 -5.72
C LYS A 354 0.18 -12.86 -6.70
N ALA A 355 -0.13 -13.44 -7.85
CA ALA A 355 0.85 -13.68 -8.90
C ALA A 355 1.46 -12.36 -9.41
N ALA A 356 0.66 -11.30 -9.57
CA ALA A 356 1.18 -9.98 -9.91
C ALA A 356 2.11 -9.43 -8.82
N THR A 357 1.70 -9.49 -7.55
CA THR A 357 2.47 -8.90 -6.45
C THR A 357 3.78 -9.65 -6.19
N ASP A 358 3.77 -10.97 -6.24
CA ASP A 358 4.95 -11.82 -6.04
C ASP A 358 5.98 -11.66 -7.19
N ASN A 359 5.51 -11.30 -8.40
CA ASN A 359 6.36 -11.01 -9.57
C ASN A 359 6.67 -9.51 -9.76
N LEU A 360 6.53 -8.70 -8.71
CA LEU A 360 6.87 -7.27 -8.66
C LEU A 360 6.02 -6.34 -9.53
N TYR A 361 4.93 -6.83 -10.12
CA TYR A 361 3.97 -6.00 -10.84
C TYR A 361 3.05 -5.22 -9.90
N HIS A 362 2.36 -4.21 -10.46
CA HIS A 362 1.25 -3.53 -9.80
C HIS A 362 0.17 -4.55 -9.39
N PRO A 363 -0.45 -4.47 -8.18
CA PRO A 363 -1.43 -5.45 -7.71
C PRO A 363 -2.61 -5.69 -8.66
N TRP A 364 -2.93 -4.70 -9.48
CA TRP A 364 -4.02 -4.74 -10.47
C TRP A 364 -3.58 -4.93 -11.93
N LYS A 365 -2.30 -5.24 -12.19
CA LYS A 365 -1.73 -5.36 -13.55
C LYS A 365 -2.58 -6.22 -14.49
N VAL A 366 -3.07 -7.35 -13.99
CA VAL A 366 -3.82 -8.36 -14.75
C VAL A 366 -5.20 -8.66 -14.19
N LYS A 367 -5.60 -7.95 -13.13
CA LYS A 367 -6.90 -8.11 -12.51
C LYS A 367 -7.98 -7.51 -13.43
N PRO A 368 -9.14 -8.17 -13.64
CA PRO A 368 -10.25 -7.58 -14.37
C PRO A 368 -10.64 -6.21 -13.82
N GLU A 369 -11.02 -5.28 -14.69
CA GLU A 369 -11.38 -3.91 -14.33
C GLU A 369 -12.48 -3.90 -13.27
N LEU A 370 -13.54 -4.67 -13.50
CA LEU A 370 -14.66 -4.79 -12.56
C LEU A 370 -14.25 -5.21 -11.15
N CYS A 371 -13.15 -5.96 -10.97
CA CYS A 371 -12.74 -6.40 -9.63
C CYS A 371 -12.05 -5.31 -8.81
N TRP A 372 -11.28 -4.41 -9.44
CA TRP A 372 -10.64 -3.30 -8.72
C TRP A 372 -11.47 -2.02 -8.77
N GLU A 373 -12.33 -1.86 -9.78
CA GLU A 373 -13.40 -0.85 -9.79
C GLU A 373 -14.52 -1.23 -8.81
N PHE A 374 -14.58 -2.48 -8.33
CA PHE A 374 -15.62 -2.99 -7.43
C PHE A 374 -16.01 -2.03 -6.29
N PRO A 375 -15.05 -1.48 -5.51
CA PRO A 375 -15.40 -0.59 -4.42
C PRO A 375 -15.93 0.78 -4.88
N LEU A 376 -15.72 1.13 -6.15
CA LEU A 376 -16.21 2.34 -6.80
C LEU A 376 -17.56 2.14 -7.52
N ILE A 377 -18.15 0.93 -7.54
CA ILE A 377 -19.32 0.51 -8.36
C ILE A 377 -20.62 1.32 -8.22
N GLY A 378 -20.63 2.37 -7.39
CA GLY A 378 -21.45 3.55 -7.70
C GLY A 378 -21.34 3.99 -9.18
N LEU A 379 -20.23 3.65 -9.88
CA LEU A 379 -19.88 3.84 -11.31
C LEU A 379 -20.84 3.32 -12.38
N PHE A 380 -21.80 2.47 -12.02
CA PHE A 380 -22.84 2.05 -12.96
C PHE A 380 -24.07 2.99 -13.00
N ASN A 381 -24.00 4.08 -12.25
CA ASN A 381 -25.03 5.11 -12.20
C ASN A 381 -24.44 6.38 -12.83
N ASP A 382 -25.25 7.21 -13.51
CA ASP A 382 -24.80 8.46 -14.16
C ASP A 382 -24.05 9.45 -13.22
N ASN A 383 -24.14 9.25 -11.90
CA ASN A 383 -23.62 10.15 -10.85
C ASN A 383 -22.56 9.53 -9.93
N ALA A 384 -22.03 8.37 -10.25
CA ALA A 384 -21.07 7.62 -9.45
C ALA A 384 -19.86 8.34 -8.87
N MET A 385 -19.32 9.26 -9.65
CA MET A 385 -18.17 10.04 -9.24
C MET A 385 -18.58 11.02 -8.13
N SER A 386 -19.85 11.41 -8.04
CA SER A 386 -20.33 12.33 -7.00
C SER A 386 -20.54 11.67 -5.64
N LYS A 387 -20.89 10.37 -5.59
CA LYS A 387 -21.05 9.58 -4.36
C LYS A 387 -21.02 8.06 -4.64
N PRO A 388 -20.49 7.23 -3.73
CA PRO A 388 -20.53 5.78 -3.87
C PRO A 388 -21.97 5.29 -3.62
N HIS A 389 -22.25 4.04 -4.00
CA HIS A 389 -23.41 3.34 -3.46
C HIS A 389 -23.10 2.88 -2.02
N TYR A 390 -24.06 3.04 -1.11
CA TYR A 390 -23.88 2.66 0.29
C TYR A 390 -25.20 2.27 0.96
N PHE A 391 -25.06 1.65 2.13
CA PHE A 391 -26.19 1.16 2.91
C PHE A 391 -27.20 2.26 3.27
N GLY A 392 -28.47 2.06 2.90
CA GLY A 392 -29.57 3.01 3.14
C GLY A 392 -30.15 3.62 1.86
N GLU A 393 -29.48 3.46 0.72
CA GLU A 393 -30.02 3.75 -0.60
C GLU A 393 -30.53 2.45 -1.27
N PRO A 394 -31.51 2.52 -2.19
CA PRO A 394 -31.92 1.35 -2.98
C PRO A 394 -30.70 0.72 -3.66
N ASP A 395 -30.52 -0.59 -3.49
CA ASP A 395 -29.42 -1.32 -4.11
C ASP A 395 -29.62 -1.36 -5.63
N PRO A 396 -28.62 -1.00 -6.46
CA PRO A 396 -28.76 -1.08 -7.91
C PRO A 396 -28.91 -2.53 -8.39
N GLY A 397 -28.47 -3.50 -7.58
CA GLY A 397 -28.69 -4.92 -7.79
C GLY A 397 -29.98 -5.45 -7.14
N PHE A 398 -30.86 -4.60 -6.62
CA PHE A 398 -32.17 -5.04 -6.13
C PHE A 398 -33.00 -5.55 -7.30
N TYR A 399 -33.51 -6.78 -7.17
CA TYR A 399 -34.40 -7.39 -8.16
C TYR A 399 -35.79 -7.60 -7.57
N ASP A 400 -35.86 -8.29 -6.43
CA ASP A 400 -37.08 -8.60 -5.69
C ASP A 400 -36.75 -8.89 -4.21
N GLU A 401 -37.72 -9.40 -3.45
CA GLU A 401 -37.55 -9.75 -2.04
C GLU A 401 -36.57 -10.91 -1.81
N ASP A 402 -36.40 -11.79 -2.79
CA ASP A 402 -35.48 -12.93 -2.74
C ASP A 402 -34.05 -12.52 -3.12
N HIS A 403 -33.89 -11.42 -3.87
CA HIS A 403 -32.60 -10.82 -4.19
C HIS A 403 -32.59 -9.31 -3.86
N PRO A 404 -32.44 -8.96 -2.57
CA PRO A 404 -32.57 -7.60 -2.07
C PRO A 404 -31.38 -6.67 -2.40
N GLY A 405 -30.43 -7.12 -3.21
CA GLY A 405 -29.26 -6.35 -3.61
C GLY A 405 -27.92 -7.05 -3.37
N TYR A 406 -26.87 -6.49 -3.93
CA TYR A 406 -25.51 -7.01 -3.82
C TYR A 406 -24.61 -6.11 -2.97
N LEU A 407 -24.58 -4.81 -3.28
CA LEU A 407 -23.64 -3.85 -2.68
C LEU A 407 -23.94 -3.60 -1.21
N SER A 408 -25.21 -3.51 -0.84
CA SER A 408 -25.71 -3.29 0.52
C SER A 408 -25.28 -4.40 1.49
N PHE A 409 -24.86 -5.55 0.98
CA PHE A 409 -24.41 -6.71 1.75
C PHE A 409 -22.89 -6.87 1.80
N MET A 410 -22.15 -5.94 1.18
CA MET A 410 -20.69 -5.89 1.27
C MET A 410 -20.23 -5.19 2.55
N PRO A 411 -19.28 -5.77 3.31
CA PRO A 411 -18.71 -5.11 4.48
C PRO A 411 -18.08 -3.75 4.17
N CYS A 412 -17.47 -3.59 2.99
CA CYS A 412 -16.87 -2.33 2.55
C CYS A 412 -17.90 -1.25 2.19
N ALA A 413 -19.19 -1.56 2.04
CA ALA A 413 -20.25 -0.59 1.76
C ALA A 413 -20.92 -0.03 3.04
N ARG A 414 -20.45 -0.41 4.23
CA ARG A 414 -21.06 -0.02 5.51
C ARG A 414 -20.63 1.39 5.93
N VAL A 415 -21.60 2.29 6.06
CA VAL A 415 -21.42 3.66 6.56
C VAL A 415 -21.32 3.68 8.07
N LYS A 416 -20.47 4.56 8.60
CA LYS A 416 -20.31 4.82 10.03
C LYS A 416 -20.07 6.33 10.23
N PRO A 417 -20.79 7.02 11.13
CA PRO A 417 -20.63 8.47 11.31
C PRO A 417 -19.20 8.92 11.68
N ASP A 418 -18.46 8.09 12.43
CA ASP A 418 -17.06 8.29 12.79
C ASP A 418 -16.10 7.46 11.91
N GLY A 419 -16.56 7.08 10.71
CA GLY A 419 -15.78 6.35 9.71
C GLY A 419 -14.74 7.21 9.00
N THR A 420 -14.11 6.65 7.96
CA THR A 420 -13.21 7.38 7.05
C THR A 420 -14.00 7.84 5.83
N SER A 421 -13.81 9.07 5.34
CA SER A 421 -14.48 9.50 4.10
C SER A 421 -14.23 8.49 2.98
N TRP A 422 -15.27 8.12 2.23
CA TRP A 422 -15.15 7.12 1.16
C TRP A 422 -14.07 7.50 0.13
N LYS A 423 -13.91 8.79 -0.15
CA LYS A 423 -12.86 9.37 -0.99
C LYS A 423 -11.46 9.01 -0.49
N ARG A 424 -11.23 9.07 0.83
CA ARG A 424 -9.98 8.64 1.45
C ARG A 424 -9.85 7.13 1.50
N MET A 425 -10.92 6.42 1.84
CA MET A 425 -10.94 4.95 1.90
C MET A 425 -10.59 4.31 0.55
N TYR A 426 -11.15 4.83 -0.55
CA TYR A 426 -10.96 4.32 -1.91
C TYR A 426 -9.99 5.16 -2.74
N ARG A 427 -9.09 5.89 -2.07
CA ARG A 427 -8.13 6.77 -2.74
C ARG A 427 -7.28 6.02 -3.77
N THR A 428 -6.85 4.80 -3.44
CA THR A 428 -6.01 3.98 -4.32
C THR A 428 -6.75 3.61 -5.60
N GLU A 429 -8.00 3.18 -5.47
CA GLU A 429 -8.91 2.82 -6.56
C GLU A 429 -9.19 4.04 -7.43
N PHE A 430 -9.47 5.20 -6.83
CA PHE A 430 -9.67 6.44 -7.59
C PHE A 430 -8.44 6.84 -8.38
N LEU A 431 -7.26 6.88 -7.73
CA LEU A 431 -6.02 7.26 -8.41
C LEU A 431 -5.74 6.37 -9.61
N HIS A 432 -6.03 5.08 -9.49
CA HIS A 432 -5.92 4.13 -10.59
C HIS A 432 -6.98 4.36 -11.67
N TYR A 433 -8.24 4.53 -11.28
CA TYR A 433 -9.36 4.79 -12.19
C TYR A 433 -9.09 6.03 -13.07
N PHE A 434 -8.77 7.17 -12.46
CA PHE A 434 -8.48 8.41 -13.20
C PHE A 434 -7.29 8.24 -14.16
N LYS A 435 -6.25 7.51 -13.73
CA LYS A 435 -5.08 7.21 -14.57
C LYS A 435 -5.45 6.32 -15.76
N THR A 436 -6.15 5.22 -15.53
CA THR A 436 -6.52 4.23 -16.56
C THR A 436 -7.53 4.80 -17.55
N LYS A 437 -8.48 5.62 -17.11
CA LYS A 437 -9.48 6.24 -18.00
C LYS A 437 -9.00 7.56 -18.64
N GLY A 438 -7.77 8.00 -18.36
CA GLY A 438 -7.22 9.24 -18.92
C GLY A 438 -7.96 10.51 -18.49
N ILE A 439 -8.65 10.46 -17.35
CA ILE A 439 -9.44 11.58 -16.82
C ILE A 439 -8.49 12.47 -16.01
N LYS A 440 -8.51 13.78 -16.28
CA LYS A 440 -7.71 14.75 -15.53
C LYS A 440 -8.17 14.80 -14.07
N ARG A 441 -7.21 14.75 -13.15
CA ARG A 441 -7.40 14.78 -11.69
C ARG A 441 -7.91 16.11 -11.18
#